data_AF-A0A6L7VSA6-F1
#
_entry.id   AF-A0A6L7VSA6-F1
#
_cell.length_a   1.000
_cell.length_b   1.000
_cell.length_c   1.000
_cell.angle_alpha   90.00
_cell.angle_beta   90.00
_cell.angle_gamma   90.00
#
_symmetry.space_group_name_H-M   'P 1'
#
loop_
_entity.id
_entity.type
_entity.pdbx_description
1 polymer ?
#
loop_
_entity_poly.entity_id
_entity_poly.type
_entity_poly.pdbx_seq_one_letter_code
_entity_poly.pdbx_strand_id
1 'polypeptide(L)'
;MTVVVENFPLNTKISRFLLSADNIGVRLSERWIFRYVNVSVASGQLVCIIGGNGAGKSTCVKTLLGLIPLTEGKIEKQKSLTIGYVPQKLAITPILPMTVYRLLTLGNRRCTQPEIERVLFVVGLEKLGNPLVTTLSGGEFQRLMLARAILRKPQLLVLDEPLQGVDVANTDILNDLILKIRDELQCGVLVVSHDIERVFQDADDVLVLVPHEHDEVKTDNPIWKRRY
;
A
#
# COMPACT_ATOMS: atom_id res chain seq x y z
N MET A 1 14.38 -39.46 9.07
CA MET A 1 13.89 -38.94 10.36
C MET A 1 12.54 -38.30 10.08
N THR A 2 11.46 -39.03 10.35
CA THR A 2 10.10 -38.62 10.01
C THR A 2 9.58 -37.73 11.13
N VAL A 3 9.40 -36.44 10.86
CA VAL A 3 8.82 -35.51 11.84
C VAL A 3 7.31 -35.52 11.69
N VAL A 4 6.65 -36.01 12.73
CA VAL A 4 5.20 -35.99 12.91
C VAL A 4 4.77 -34.53 13.14
N VAL A 5 3.83 -34.04 12.34
CA VAL A 5 3.22 -32.71 12.51
C VAL A 5 2.00 -32.88 13.42
N GLU A 6 2.13 -32.53 14.69
CA GLU A 6 0.99 -32.40 15.60
C GLU A 6 0.28 -31.06 15.35
N ASN A 7 -1.01 -31.12 15.02
CA ASN A 7 -1.86 -29.95 14.81
C ASN A 7 -2.29 -29.36 16.16
N PHE A 8 -1.85 -28.14 16.45
CA PHE A 8 -2.43 -27.29 17.49
C PHE A 8 -3.46 -26.30 16.88
N PRO A 9 -4.49 -25.88 17.62
CA PRO A 9 -5.66 -25.20 17.07
C PRO A 9 -5.31 -23.79 16.56
N LEU A 10 -5.65 -23.54 15.29
CA LEU A 10 -5.55 -22.23 14.63
C LEU A 10 -6.46 -21.23 15.36
N ASN A 11 -5.86 -20.14 15.85
CA ASN A 11 -6.60 -18.97 16.32
C ASN A 11 -7.28 -18.30 15.10
N THR A 12 -8.49 -18.73 14.77
CA THR A 12 -9.29 -18.20 13.65
C THR A 12 -9.85 -16.82 13.98
N LYS A 13 -9.03 -15.77 13.80
CA LYS A 13 -9.59 -14.47 13.42
C LYS A 13 -10.14 -14.63 12.00
N ILE A 14 -11.46 -14.57 11.84
CA ILE A 14 -12.11 -14.55 10.52
C ILE A 14 -11.74 -13.20 9.88
N SER A 15 -10.69 -13.19 9.05
CA SER A 15 -10.27 -11.98 8.34
C SER A 15 -11.24 -11.74 7.16
N ARG A 16 -11.84 -10.54 7.14
CA ARG A 16 -12.82 -10.19 6.10
C ARG A 16 -12.10 -9.93 4.78
N PHE A 17 -12.51 -10.64 3.73
CA PHE A 17 -12.03 -10.43 2.36
C PHE A 17 -12.20 -8.98 1.88
N LEU A 18 -11.14 -8.38 1.31
CA LEU A 18 -11.20 -7.04 0.72
C LEU A 18 -10.95 -7.06 -0.79
N LEU A 19 -9.84 -7.67 -1.23
CA LEU A 19 -9.41 -7.69 -2.63
C LEU A 19 -8.69 -9.01 -2.93
N SER A 20 -9.02 -9.64 -4.06
CA SER A 20 -8.27 -10.76 -4.64
C SER A 20 -7.93 -10.43 -6.08
N ALA A 21 -6.78 -10.90 -6.53
CA ALA A 21 -6.40 -10.94 -7.91
C ALA A 21 -5.85 -12.32 -8.23
N ASP A 22 -6.40 -12.93 -9.27
CA ASP A 22 -6.14 -14.31 -9.67
C ASP A 22 -5.55 -14.32 -11.07
N ASN A 23 -4.30 -14.80 -11.18
CA ASN A 23 -3.49 -14.88 -12.38
C ASN A 23 -3.51 -13.60 -13.23
N ILE A 24 -3.36 -12.44 -12.59
CA ILE A 24 -3.38 -11.17 -13.33
C ILE A 24 -2.08 -10.96 -14.09
N GLY A 25 -2.23 -10.35 -15.27
CA GLY A 25 -1.11 -9.97 -16.12
C GLY A 25 -1.40 -8.68 -16.87
N VAL A 26 -0.35 -7.89 -17.09
CA VAL A 26 -0.42 -6.64 -17.86
C VAL A 26 0.68 -6.65 -18.91
N ARG A 27 0.25 -6.50 -20.17
CA ARG A 27 1.11 -6.33 -21.32
C ARG A 27 0.96 -4.91 -21.87
N LEU A 28 2.08 -4.21 -22.05
CA LEU A 28 2.12 -2.91 -22.69
C LEU A 28 2.91 -3.04 -23.99
N SER A 29 2.28 -2.69 -25.10
CA SER A 29 2.78 -2.98 -26.44
C SER A 29 3.05 -4.49 -26.57
N GLU A 30 4.28 -4.89 -26.87
CA GLU A 30 4.69 -6.28 -27.06
C GLU A 30 5.45 -6.87 -25.85
N ARG A 31 5.48 -6.18 -24.71
CA ARG A 31 6.24 -6.61 -23.53
C ARG A 31 5.32 -6.87 -22.34
N TRP A 32 5.47 -8.04 -21.72
CA TRP A 32 4.90 -8.31 -20.41
C TRP A 32 5.57 -7.45 -19.35
N ILE A 33 4.76 -6.69 -18.62
CA ILE A 33 5.24 -5.94 -17.45
C ILE A 33 5.27 -6.87 -16.24
N PHE A 34 4.19 -7.63 -16.05
CA PHE A 34 4.11 -8.76 -15.12
C PHE A 34 3.05 -9.75 -15.60
N ARG A 35 3.16 -11.01 -15.19
CA ARG A 35 2.22 -12.08 -15.52
C ARG A 35 2.11 -13.08 -14.36
N TYR A 36 1.00 -13.81 -14.29
CA TYR A 36 0.77 -14.87 -13.29
C TYR A 36 0.87 -14.37 -11.83
N VAL A 37 0.41 -13.14 -11.59
CA VAL A 37 0.40 -12.57 -10.25
C VAL A 37 -0.89 -12.97 -9.54
N ASN A 38 -0.73 -13.56 -8.35
CA ASN A 38 -1.81 -13.86 -7.43
C ASN A 38 -1.60 -13.02 -6.16
N VAL A 39 -2.62 -12.31 -5.72
CA VAL A 39 -2.55 -11.53 -4.48
C VAL A 39 -3.93 -11.43 -3.84
N SER A 40 -3.99 -11.66 -2.53
CA SER A 40 -5.20 -11.50 -1.74
C SER A 40 -4.89 -10.63 -0.52
N VAL A 41 -5.76 -9.67 -0.24
CA VAL A 41 -5.68 -8.83 0.95
C VAL A 41 -6.98 -8.92 1.73
N ALA A 42 -6.87 -9.22 3.02
CA ALA A 42 -7.97 -9.21 3.97
C ALA A 42 -7.84 -8.05 4.97
N SER A 43 -8.92 -7.77 5.68
CA SER A 43 -8.96 -6.79 6.78
C SER A 43 -7.99 -7.19 7.89
N GLY A 44 -7.21 -6.22 8.39
CA GLY A 44 -6.17 -6.41 9.39
C GLY A 44 -4.88 -7.05 8.87
N GLN A 45 -4.83 -7.40 7.58
CA GLN A 45 -3.65 -8.02 6.96
C GLN A 45 -2.71 -6.97 6.39
N LEU A 46 -1.41 -7.13 6.60
CA LEU A 46 -0.36 -6.40 5.90
C LEU A 46 0.24 -7.30 4.81
N VAL A 47 -0.01 -6.94 3.56
CA VAL A 47 0.56 -7.61 2.38
C VAL A 47 1.59 -6.69 1.75
N CYS A 48 2.76 -7.22 1.40
CA CYS A 48 3.78 -6.46 0.71
C CYS A 48 4.07 -6.99 -0.68
N ILE A 49 4.28 -6.09 -1.63
CA ILE A 49 4.78 -6.36 -2.97
C ILE A 49 6.22 -5.84 -3.06
N ILE A 50 7.16 -6.75 -3.26
CA ILE A 50 8.59 -6.42 -3.41
C ILE A 50 9.11 -6.77 -4.79
N GLY A 51 10.23 -6.16 -5.18
CA GLY A 51 10.86 -6.41 -6.48
C GLY A 51 11.81 -5.29 -6.88
N GLY A 52 12.70 -5.57 -7.82
CA GLY A 52 13.66 -4.60 -8.35
C GLY A 52 13.00 -3.39 -9.03
N ASN A 53 13.81 -2.39 -9.35
CA ASN A 53 13.36 -1.27 -10.18
C ASN A 53 12.95 -1.79 -11.56
N GLY A 54 11.79 -1.36 -12.05
CA GLY A 54 11.25 -1.82 -13.34
C GLY A 54 10.52 -3.17 -13.31
N ALA A 55 10.41 -3.85 -12.16
CA ALA A 55 9.67 -5.12 -12.02
C ALA A 55 8.13 -4.98 -12.16
N GLY A 56 7.61 -3.77 -12.41
CA GLY A 56 6.18 -3.55 -12.61
C GLY A 56 5.35 -3.35 -11.34
N LYS A 57 5.96 -3.12 -10.16
CA LYS A 57 5.26 -2.98 -8.86
C LYS A 57 4.16 -1.90 -8.88
N SER A 58 4.49 -0.68 -9.27
CA SER A 58 3.50 0.41 -9.37
C SER A 58 2.45 0.14 -10.44
N THR A 59 2.79 -0.58 -11.52
CA THR A 59 1.81 -1.03 -12.52
C THR A 59 0.85 -2.06 -11.91
N CYS A 60 1.36 -3.01 -11.13
CA CYS A 60 0.56 -3.99 -10.40
C CYS A 60 -0.41 -3.29 -9.46
N VAL A 61 0.07 -2.36 -8.62
CA VAL A 61 -0.79 -1.56 -7.74
C VAL A 61 -1.87 -0.81 -8.51
N LYS A 62 -1.50 -0.08 -9.56
CA LYS A 62 -2.46 0.66 -10.38
C LYS A 62 -3.50 -0.27 -11.03
N THR A 63 -3.10 -1.49 -11.39
CA THR A 63 -4.03 -2.50 -11.91
C THR A 63 -4.99 -3.00 -10.84
N LEU A 64 -4.49 -3.32 -9.64
CA LEU A 64 -5.32 -3.69 -8.47
C LEU A 64 -6.30 -2.57 -8.12
N LEU A 65 -5.90 -1.31 -8.26
CA LEU A 65 -6.77 -0.15 -8.06
C LEU A 65 -7.79 0.08 -9.20
N GLY A 66 -7.61 -0.56 -10.35
CA GLY A 66 -8.44 -0.36 -11.55
C GLY A 66 -8.07 0.88 -12.37
N LEU A 67 -6.90 1.46 -12.12
CA LEU A 67 -6.36 2.61 -12.86
C LEU A 67 -5.66 2.20 -14.17
N ILE A 68 -5.21 0.94 -14.25
CA ILE A 68 -4.67 0.31 -15.45
C ILE A 68 -5.49 -0.95 -15.72
N PRO A 69 -5.98 -1.17 -16.96
CA PRO A 69 -6.72 -2.39 -17.29
C PRO A 69 -5.79 -3.61 -17.28
N LEU A 70 -6.31 -4.74 -16.80
CA LEU A 70 -5.66 -6.03 -16.91
C LEU A 70 -5.70 -6.53 -18.36
N THR A 71 -4.65 -7.22 -18.79
CA THR A 71 -4.62 -7.96 -20.06
C THR A 71 -5.19 -9.37 -19.88
N GLU A 72 -4.91 -9.99 -18.74
CA GLU A 72 -5.40 -11.31 -18.36
C GLU A 72 -5.65 -11.42 -16.86
N GLY A 73 -6.36 -12.47 -16.46
CA GLY A 73 -6.74 -12.73 -15.08
C GLY A 73 -8.00 -12.00 -14.64
N LYS A 74 -8.26 -12.00 -13.34
CA LYS A 74 -9.44 -11.36 -12.75
C LYS A 74 -9.09 -10.69 -11.43
N ILE A 75 -9.75 -9.56 -11.17
CA ILE A 75 -9.68 -8.87 -9.88
C ILE A 75 -11.08 -8.87 -9.28
N GLU A 76 -11.18 -9.38 -8.06
CA GLU A 76 -12.39 -9.32 -7.25
C GLU A 76 -12.19 -8.35 -6.10
N LYS A 77 -13.18 -7.48 -5.87
CA LYS A 77 -13.19 -6.53 -4.76
C LYS A 77 -14.47 -6.69 -3.98
N GLN A 78 -14.38 -6.49 -2.67
CA GLN A 78 -15.57 -6.36 -1.85
C GLN A 78 -16.45 -5.21 -2.39
N LYS A 79 -17.77 -5.41 -2.41
CA LYS A 79 -18.71 -4.33 -2.76
C LYS A 79 -18.51 -3.13 -1.85
N SER A 80 -18.51 -1.94 -2.46
CA SER A 80 -18.33 -0.65 -1.79
C SER A 80 -17.01 -0.53 -0.99
N LEU A 81 -15.96 -1.24 -1.42
CA LEU A 81 -14.64 -1.15 -0.80
C LEU A 81 -14.11 0.29 -0.85
N THR A 82 -13.84 0.87 0.31
CA THR A 82 -13.22 2.20 0.40
C THR A 82 -11.71 2.04 0.45
N ILE A 83 -11.01 2.61 -0.54
CA ILE A 83 -9.56 2.51 -0.67
C ILE A 83 -8.91 3.88 -0.41
N GLY A 84 -7.92 3.90 0.48
CA GLY A 84 -6.97 5.00 0.64
C GLY A 84 -5.73 4.68 -0.18
N TYR A 85 -5.27 5.60 -1.02
CA TYR A 85 -4.10 5.37 -1.88
C TYR A 85 -3.07 6.48 -1.70
N VAL A 86 -1.84 6.10 -1.39
CA VAL A 86 -0.67 6.98 -1.37
C VAL A 86 0.24 6.61 -2.55
N PRO A 87 0.28 7.43 -3.61
CA PRO A 87 1.13 7.18 -4.76
C PRO A 87 2.60 7.51 -4.48
N GLN A 88 3.50 6.84 -5.20
CA GLN A 88 4.95 7.09 -5.15
C GLN A 88 5.32 8.55 -5.41
N LYS A 89 4.66 9.20 -6.38
CA LYS A 89 4.83 10.62 -6.68
C LYS A 89 3.47 11.26 -6.87
N LEU A 90 3.24 12.36 -6.17
CA LEU A 90 2.13 13.27 -6.46
C LEU A 90 2.68 14.42 -7.31
N ALA A 91 2.19 14.55 -8.55
CA ALA A 91 2.51 15.70 -9.38
C ALA A 91 1.75 16.92 -8.84
N ILE A 92 2.29 17.57 -7.82
CA ILE A 92 1.83 18.90 -7.42
C ILE A 92 2.47 19.89 -8.38
N THR A 93 1.69 20.40 -9.33
CA THR A 93 2.18 21.40 -10.29
C THR A 93 2.66 22.63 -9.52
N PRO A 94 3.93 23.06 -9.66
CA PRO A 94 4.51 24.18 -8.90
C PRO A 94 3.77 25.52 -9.07
N ILE A 95 3.00 25.66 -10.15
CA ILE A 95 2.24 26.86 -10.51
C ILE A 95 1.03 27.08 -9.57
N LEU A 96 0.62 26.06 -8.82
CA LEU A 96 -0.51 26.12 -7.88
C LEU A 96 -0.04 25.84 -6.44
N PRO A 97 0.39 26.87 -5.68
CA PRO A 97 0.75 26.70 -4.28
C PRO A 97 -0.47 26.17 -3.51
N MET A 98 -0.30 25.00 -2.89
CA MET A 98 -1.35 24.33 -2.12
C MET A 98 -0.95 24.28 -0.66
N THR A 99 -1.86 24.65 0.23
CA THR A 99 -1.65 24.51 1.67
C THR A 99 -1.99 23.09 2.14
N VAL A 100 -1.50 22.71 3.31
CA VAL A 100 -1.81 21.43 3.98
C VAL A 100 -3.32 21.18 4.04
N TYR A 101 -4.11 22.14 4.56
CA TYR A 101 -5.57 22.00 4.64
C TYR A 101 -6.23 21.87 3.27
N ARG A 102 -5.75 22.64 2.28
CA ARG A 102 -6.29 22.55 0.92
C ARG A 102 -6.03 21.17 0.34
N LEU A 103 -4.84 20.60 0.56
CA LEU A 103 -4.52 19.24 0.15
C LEU A 103 -5.43 18.22 0.86
N LEU A 104 -5.66 18.32 2.17
CA LEU A 104 -6.50 17.33 2.89
C LEU A 104 -7.98 17.36 2.43
N THR A 105 -8.50 18.56 2.15
CA THR A 105 -9.91 18.78 1.77
C THR A 105 -10.19 18.59 0.28
N LEU A 106 -9.16 18.58 -0.57
CA LEU A 106 -9.33 18.48 -2.03
C LEU A 106 -9.92 17.11 -2.42
N GLY A 107 -11.16 17.14 -2.93
CA GLY A 107 -11.91 15.92 -3.27
C GLY A 107 -12.52 15.20 -2.07
N ASN A 108 -12.47 15.82 -0.88
CA ASN A 108 -12.98 15.32 0.40
C ASN A 108 -13.94 16.35 1.03
N ARG A 109 -14.99 16.75 0.29
CA ARG A 109 -15.88 17.86 0.67
C ARG A 109 -16.73 17.61 1.94
N ARG A 110 -16.71 16.41 2.50
CA ARG A 110 -17.48 16.02 3.69
C ARG A 110 -16.65 15.94 4.98
N CYS A 111 -15.33 16.12 4.91
CA CYS A 111 -14.49 16.08 6.09
C CYS A 111 -14.70 17.33 6.94
N THR A 112 -14.93 17.11 8.23
CA THR A 112 -15.09 18.19 9.21
C THR A 112 -13.73 18.63 9.75
N GLN A 113 -13.64 19.86 10.26
CA GLN A 113 -12.45 20.40 10.90
C GLN A 113 -11.91 19.48 12.03
N PRO A 114 -12.75 18.95 12.94
CA PRO A 114 -12.28 18.03 13.99
C PRO A 114 -11.74 16.70 13.44
N GLU A 115 -12.27 16.20 12.32
CA GLU A 115 -11.73 14.99 11.67
C GLU A 115 -10.33 15.23 11.09
N ILE A 116 -10.11 16.42 10.51
CA ILE A 116 -8.79 16.83 10.00
C ILE A 116 -7.78 16.93 11.13
N GLU A 117 -8.14 17.62 12.22
CA GLU A 117 -7.28 17.78 13.40
C GLU A 117 -6.94 16.43 14.04
N ARG A 118 -7.94 15.54 14.18
CA ARG A 118 -7.72 14.18 14.68
C ARG A 118 -6.74 13.40 13.81
N VAL A 119 -6.89 13.46 12.50
CA VAL A 119 -6.00 12.72 11.60
C VAL A 119 -4.59 13.32 11.59
N LEU A 120 -4.46 14.64 11.63
CA LEU A 120 -3.15 15.31 11.79
C LEU A 120 -2.46 14.88 13.09
N PHE A 121 -3.20 14.75 14.18
CA PHE A 121 -2.68 14.19 15.44
C PHE A 121 -2.22 12.73 15.31
N VAL A 122 -3.01 11.87 14.65
CA VAL A 122 -2.64 10.46 14.43
C VAL A 122 -1.31 10.33 13.69
N VAL A 123 -1.07 11.20 12.70
CA VAL A 123 0.18 11.17 11.92
C VAL A 123 1.31 12.05 12.51
N GLY A 124 1.11 12.63 13.70
CA GLY A 124 2.12 13.46 14.38
C GLY A 124 2.43 14.78 13.68
N LEU A 125 1.42 15.43 13.08
CA LEU A 125 1.48 16.72 12.40
C LEU A 125 0.53 17.76 13.03
N GLU A 126 0.12 17.58 14.29
CA GLU A 126 -0.83 18.46 14.98
C GLU A 126 -0.33 19.89 15.16
N LYS A 127 0.99 20.09 15.22
CA LYS A 127 1.63 21.41 15.34
C LYS A 127 1.98 22.07 14.01
N LEU A 128 1.75 21.38 12.90
CA LEU A 128 2.19 21.83 11.58
C LEU A 128 1.47 23.12 11.13
N GLY A 129 0.24 23.35 11.60
CA GLY A 129 -0.58 24.48 11.18
C GLY A 129 -1.09 24.30 9.74
N ASN A 130 -0.91 25.31 8.89
CA ASN A 130 -1.35 25.27 7.49
C ASN A 130 -0.32 25.85 6.49
N PRO A 131 0.94 25.39 6.50
CA PRO A 131 1.97 25.86 5.58
C PRO A 131 1.68 25.39 4.15
N LEU A 132 2.49 25.89 3.21
CA LEU A 132 2.53 25.36 1.86
C LEU A 132 3.10 23.93 1.87
N VAL A 133 2.52 23.05 1.07
CA VAL A 133 2.97 21.64 0.98
C VAL A 133 4.43 21.55 0.50
N THR A 134 4.89 22.52 -0.30
CA THR A 134 6.26 22.59 -0.83
C THR A 134 7.32 22.89 0.24
N THR A 135 6.93 23.33 1.44
CA THR A 135 7.89 23.61 2.53
C THR A 135 8.08 22.43 3.47
N LEU A 136 7.36 21.32 3.25
CA LEU A 136 7.43 20.13 4.10
C LEU A 136 8.67 19.30 3.77
N SER A 137 9.27 18.70 4.79
CA SER A 137 10.24 17.62 4.60
C SER A 137 9.61 16.41 3.91
N GLY A 138 10.43 15.52 3.34
CA GLY A 138 9.94 14.28 2.72
C GLY A 138 9.10 13.43 3.69
N GLY A 139 9.55 13.28 4.94
CA GLY A 139 8.83 12.54 5.97
C GLY A 139 7.53 13.20 6.42
N GLU A 140 7.47 14.53 6.54
CA GLU A 140 6.21 15.26 6.82
C GLU A 140 5.23 15.15 5.66
N PHE A 141 5.73 15.26 4.42
CA PHE A 141 4.91 15.10 3.23
C PHE A 141 4.30 13.69 3.15
N GLN A 142 5.06 12.64 3.43
CA GLN A 142 4.54 11.27 3.45
C GLN A 142 3.50 11.06 4.55
N ARG A 143 3.74 11.57 5.76
CA ARG A 143 2.76 11.55 6.86
C ARG A 143 1.49 12.32 6.51
N LEU A 144 1.62 13.44 5.80
CA LEU A 144 0.47 14.20 5.30
C LEU A 144 -0.34 13.42 4.24
N MET A 145 0.33 12.68 3.36
CA MET A 145 -0.31 11.82 2.38
C MET A 145 -1.04 10.65 3.04
N LEU A 146 -0.45 10.04 4.08
CA LEU A 146 -1.14 9.05 4.91
C LEU A 146 -2.38 9.67 5.57
N ALA A 147 -2.26 10.85 6.18
CA ALA A 147 -3.38 11.59 6.74
C ALA A 147 -4.51 11.76 5.71
N ARG A 148 -4.17 12.21 4.50
CA ARG A 148 -5.14 12.34 3.40
C ARG A 148 -5.82 11.01 3.06
N ALA A 149 -5.08 9.91 3.03
CA ALA A 149 -5.61 8.59 2.70
C ALA A 149 -6.56 8.07 3.80
N ILE A 150 -6.20 8.24 5.08
CA ILE A 150 -6.98 7.73 6.22
C ILE A 150 -8.20 8.59 6.56
N LEU A 151 -8.24 9.87 6.13
CA LEU A 151 -9.43 10.72 6.28
C LEU A 151 -10.70 10.10 5.69
N ARG A 152 -10.55 9.23 4.68
CA ARG A 152 -11.67 8.51 4.05
C ARG A 152 -12.12 7.27 4.82
N LYS A 153 -11.53 6.95 5.96
CA LYS A 153 -11.79 5.73 6.76
C LYS A 153 -11.70 4.48 5.88
N PRO A 154 -10.54 4.25 5.22
CA PRO A 154 -10.40 3.18 4.24
C PRO A 154 -10.48 1.79 4.88
N GLN A 155 -11.06 0.85 4.15
CA GLN A 155 -11.00 -0.57 4.48
C GLN A 155 -9.71 -1.20 3.95
N LEU A 156 -9.16 -0.65 2.86
CA LEU A 156 -7.88 -1.03 2.28
C LEU A 156 -7.01 0.22 2.11
N LEU A 157 -5.82 0.22 2.71
CA LEU A 157 -4.80 1.24 2.51
C LEU A 157 -3.74 0.71 1.54
N VAL A 158 -3.48 1.44 0.46
CA VAL A 158 -2.50 1.06 -0.56
C VAL A 158 -1.39 2.10 -0.60
N LEU A 159 -0.16 1.67 -0.40
CA LEU A 159 1.02 2.52 -0.25
C LEU A 159 2.07 2.14 -1.31
N ASP A 160 2.32 3.02 -2.28
CA ASP A 160 3.30 2.77 -3.35
C ASP A 160 4.64 3.43 -3.00
N GLU A 161 5.59 2.66 -2.48
CA GLU A 161 6.89 3.12 -1.96
C GLU A 161 6.80 4.29 -0.94
N PRO A 162 6.04 4.12 0.17
CA PRO A 162 5.77 5.21 1.12
C PRO A 162 7.02 5.75 1.84
N LEU A 163 8.10 4.96 1.89
CA LEU A 163 9.35 5.31 2.56
C LEU A 163 10.35 6.00 1.63
N GLN A 164 10.07 6.06 0.33
CA GLN A 164 11.00 6.61 -0.64
C GLN A 164 11.19 8.12 -0.42
N GLY A 165 12.45 8.56 -0.29
CA GLY A 165 12.79 9.96 -0.05
C GLY A 165 12.58 10.42 1.39
N VAL A 166 12.24 9.50 2.32
CA VAL A 166 12.26 9.75 3.76
C VAL A 166 13.67 9.47 4.28
N ASP A 167 14.16 10.31 5.18
CA ASP A 167 15.45 10.05 5.83
C ASP A 167 15.38 8.81 6.74
N VAL A 168 16.55 8.24 7.04
CA VAL A 168 16.66 7.00 7.82
C VAL A 168 16.03 7.15 9.20
N ALA A 169 16.18 8.31 9.85
CA ALA A 169 15.66 8.56 11.19
C ALA A 169 14.12 8.58 11.24
N ASN A 170 13.47 9.02 10.16
CA ASN A 170 12.01 9.06 10.04
C ASN A 170 11.39 7.80 9.40
N THR A 171 12.21 6.86 8.93
CA THR A 171 11.70 5.65 8.28
C THR A 171 10.98 4.73 9.27
N ASP A 172 11.58 4.47 10.43
CA ASP A 172 11.00 3.59 11.45
C ASP A 172 9.73 4.20 12.05
N ILE A 173 9.72 5.52 12.27
CA ILE A 173 8.54 6.28 12.71
C ILE A 173 7.37 6.11 11.73
N LEU A 174 7.66 6.13 10.42
CA LEU A 174 6.63 5.99 9.39
C LEU A 174 6.12 4.54 9.30
N ASN A 175 7.00 3.55 9.48
CA ASN A 175 6.60 2.14 9.55
C ASN A 175 5.69 1.87 10.75
N ASP A 176 6.10 2.30 11.94
CA ASP A 176 5.30 2.16 13.17
C ASP A 176 3.93 2.84 13.02
N LEU A 177 3.90 4.00 12.36
CA LEU A 177 2.65 4.70 12.05
C LEU A 177 1.74 3.88 11.13
N ILE A 178 2.28 3.23 10.10
CA ILE A 178 1.49 2.38 9.19
C ILE A 178 0.88 1.20 9.96
N LEU A 179 1.65 0.55 10.82
CA LEU A 179 1.18 -0.56 11.66
C LEU A 179 0.10 -0.10 12.64
N LYS A 180 0.32 1.04 13.30
CA LYS A 180 -0.66 1.64 14.20
C LYS A 180 -1.96 1.98 13.48
N ILE A 181 -1.89 2.56 12.28
CA ILE A 181 -3.08 2.86 11.45
C ILE A 181 -3.83 1.58 11.08
N ARG A 182 -3.11 0.52 10.67
CA ARG A 182 -3.71 -0.80 10.37
C ARG A 182 -4.49 -1.30 11.57
N ASP A 183 -3.88 -1.27 12.74
CA ASP A 183 -4.43 -1.84 13.96
C ASP A 183 -5.61 -0.99 14.51
N GLU A 184 -5.51 0.34 14.46
CA GLU A 184 -6.60 1.23 14.91
C GLU A 184 -7.82 1.19 13.96
N LEU A 185 -7.60 1.13 12.65
CA LEU A 185 -8.68 1.11 11.66
C LEU A 185 -9.17 -0.30 11.32
N GLN A 186 -8.44 -1.34 11.75
CA GLN A 186 -8.63 -2.73 11.30
C GLN A 186 -8.70 -2.85 9.77
N CYS A 187 -7.97 -2.00 9.05
CA CYS A 187 -7.95 -2.01 7.58
C CYS A 187 -6.91 -3.02 7.07
N GLY A 188 -7.08 -3.52 5.85
CA GLY A 188 -6.00 -4.21 5.15
C GLY A 188 -4.99 -3.18 4.65
N VAL A 189 -3.71 -3.54 4.59
CA VAL A 189 -2.65 -2.70 4.06
C VAL A 189 -1.94 -3.45 2.94
N LEU A 190 -1.80 -2.81 1.78
CA LEU A 190 -0.97 -3.26 0.67
C LEU A 190 0.18 -2.27 0.48
N VAL A 191 1.40 -2.69 0.77
CA VAL A 191 2.60 -1.85 0.63
C VAL A 191 3.45 -2.33 -0.55
N VAL A 192 3.93 -1.41 -1.37
CA VAL A 192 5.01 -1.66 -2.32
C VAL A 192 6.31 -1.16 -1.72
N SER A 193 7.34 -2.00 -1.78
CA SER A 193 8.68 -1.63 -1.35
C SER A 193 9.73 -2.24 -2.27
N HIS A 194 10.94 -1.68 -2.25
CA HIS A 194 12.14 -2.32 -2.80
C HIS A 194 13.09 -2.79 -1.68
N ASP A 195 12.79 -2.46 -0.42
CA ASP A 195 13.56 -2.83 0.76
C ASP A 195 13.01 -4.12 1.35
N ILE A 196 13.74 -5.20 1.13
CA ILE A 196 13.39 -6.56 1.56
C ILE A 196 13.45 -6.64 3.09
N GLU A 197 14.57 -6.26 3.70
CA GLU A 197 14.82 -6.47 5.13
C GLU A 197 13.75 -5.87 6.04
N ARG A 198 13.25 -4.68 5.69
CA ARG A 198 12.18 -4.00 6.44
C ARG A 198 10.81 -4.65 6.29
N VAL A 199 10.53 -5.24 5.13
CA VAL A 199 9.21 -5.79 4.80
C VAL A 199 8.94 -7.11 5.52
N PHE A 200 9.97 -7.94 5.71
CA PHE A 200 9.80 -9.29 6.26
C PHE A 200 9.43 -9.33 7.75
N GLN A 201 9.66 -8.24 8.50
CA GLN A 201 9.41 -8.25 9.95
C GLN A 201 7.92 -8.20 10.29
N ASP A 202 7.12 -7.44 9.53
CA ASP A 202 5.73 -7.13 9.91
C ASP A 202 4.68 -7.64 8.92
N ALA A 203 5.09 -8.02 7.70
CA ALA A 203 4.16 -8.49 6.67
C ALA A 203 3.63 -9.90 6.98
N ASP A 204 2.33 -10.09 6.75
CA ASP A 204 1.67 -11.39 6.82
C ASP A 204 1.96 -12.23 5.56
N ASP A 205 1.91 -11.56 4.39
CA ASP A 205 2.20 -12.15 3.09
C ASP A 205 3.13 -11.23 2.28
N VAL A 206 4.11 -11.81 1.59
CA VAL A 206 5.04 -11.10 0.70
C VAL A 206 4.95 -11.68 -0.71
N LEU A 207 4.58 -10.84 -1.67
CA LEU A 207 4.61 -11.11 -3.10
C LEU A 207 5.90 -10.56 -3.69
N VAL A 208 6.72 -11.43 -4.29
CA VAL A 208 7.91 -11.03 -5.04
C VAL A 208 7.56 -10.91 -6.51
N LEU A 209 7.69 -9.70 -7.06
CA LEU A 209 7.63 -9.42 -8.49
C LEU A 209 9.03 -9.48 -9.09
N VAL A 210 9.22 -10.38 -10.04
CA VAL A 210 10.45 -10.50 -10.83
C VAL A 210 10.21 -9.86 -12.20
N PRO A 211 11.15 -9.06 -12.72
CA PRO A 211 11.04 -8.53 -14.08
C PRO A 211 10.89 -9.68 -15.09
N HIS A 212 9.90 -9.59 -15.98
CA HIS A 212 9.87 -10.44 -17.16
C HIS A 212 10.91 -9.92 -18.16
N GLU A 213 12.05 -10.61 -18.23
CA GLU A 213 13.11 -10.27 -19.19
C GLU A 213 12.88 -10.89 -20.57
N HIS A 214 12.18 -12.03 -20.68
CA HIS A 214 11.79 -12.64 -21.96
C HIS A 214 10.52 -13.51 -21.81
N ASP A 215 9.79 -13.74 -22.91
CA ASP A 215 8.48 -14.45 -22.99
C ASP A 215 8.47 -15.89 -22.42
N GLU A 216 9.62 -16.44 -22.02
CA GLU A 216 9.77 -17.86 -21.65
C GLU A 216 9.77 -18.14 -20.14
N VAL A 217 9.83 -17.13 -19.28
CA VAL A 217 9.88 -17.37 -17.82
C VAL A 217 8.48 -17.43 -17.23
N LYS A 218 7.96 -18.66 -17.07
CA LYS A 218 6.90 -18.95 -16.08
C LYS A 218 7.52 -18.88 -14.68
N THR A 219 7.69 -17.68 -14.16
CA THR A 219 7.92 -17.51 -12.73
C THR A 219 6.58 -17.69 -12.04
N ASP A 220 6.38 -18.85 -11.42
CA ASP A 220 5.50 -18.91 -10.26
C ASP A 220 6.03 -17.84 -9.29
N ASN A 221 5.34 -16.69 -9.18
CA ASN A 221 5.76 -15.64 -8.26
C ASN A 221 5.73 -16.26 -6.85
N PRO A 222 6.87 -16.43 -6.18
CA PRO A 222 6.86 -17.07 -4.88
C PRO A 222 6.15 -16.12 -3.90
N ILE A 223 4.93 -16.49 -3.53
CA ILE A 223 4.24 -15.87 -2.40
C ILE A 223 4.86 -16.47 -1.15
N TRP A 224 5.66 -15.68 -0.46
CA TRP A 224 6.20 -16.07 0.83
C TRP A 224 5.17 -15.73 1.90
N LYS A 225 4.59 -16.77 2.51
CA LYS A 225 3.71 -16.64 3.66
C LYS A 225 4.50 -16.86 4.94
N ARG A 226 4.36 -15.98 5.92
CA ARG A 226 4.89 -16.25 7.26
C ARG A 226 4.05 -17.38 7.88
N ARG A 227 4.60 -18.59 7.96
CA ARG A 227 4.04 -19.66 8.80
C ARG A 227 4.34 -19.31 10.24
N TYR A 228 3.30 -19.05 11.04
CA TYR A 228 3.37 -19.11 12.50
C TYR A 228 3.53 -20.56 12.96
#